data_AF-L7U7S6-F1
#
_entry.id   AF-L7U7S6-F1
#
_cell.length_a   1.000
_cell.length_b   1.000
_cell.length_c   1.000
_cell.angle_alpha   90.00
_cell.angle_beta   90.00
_cell.angle_gamma   90.00
#
_symmetry.space_group_name_H-M   'P 1'
#
loop_
_entity.id
_entity.type
_entity.pdbx_description
1 polymer ?
#
loop_
_entity_poly.entity_id
_entity_poly.type
_entity_poly.pdbx_seq_one_letter_code
_entity_poly.pdbx_strand_id
1 'polypeptide(L)'
;MRLPVLLLSRSRRRRTQRGQAIVLGSLSFLVLALMVTLSFNLSHALRQKMTLQQHSDTLSYSMAVLEARALNYYAVSNRAIASSYVAMNSLHAYMSAASITGQMMRASSKNFQMIAIQEMALCIACYFMCDHCEHAAEAFKISQDFNKSGKDYDDKVQGFESNFNSAMEGLDLMVDNIHTAQKEVHEKTLQAVKDGRSHGLAQLKAYTAPNASELVAAVGSINANEFNCAVDGMECQGSVGNSSPEARAKVMTEVANATRAKWAANRETGGMGSPTNLPKYLNSQFFQELDDIPGNEGQRLVSGVRGTAKTVKDEGSVSGGQSSDNTGAKVAAQDEGRIFHQWKDGAWLSSFKSRVWSDDGGGGHEGDGAHSGQHRFEGVNVRALTGCAGSGNCFMKFRANPDPKRDWGQPRVYSYLSMTFRVGDTKRAPWELNSSAQVRFTHGQQGEGNLTVAATEGAAMSKSLVYYHRFGNLGWKEAPNLFAPYWRAKLHPFTKGDAQEVLDAAGNSEGSQMSQVDGVAL
;
A
#
# COMPACT_ATOMS: atom_id res chain seq x y z
N MET A 1 -25.28 -100.44 82.29
CA MET A 1 -26.12 -99.42 82.94
C MET A 1 -26.58 -98.43 81.86
N ARG A 2 -27.91 -98.37 81.62
CA ARG A 2 -28.73 -97.29 81.02
C ARG A 2 -28.33 -96.61 79.69
N LEU A 3 -28.96 -97.11 78.61
CA LEU A 3 -29.89 -96.46 77.66
C LEU A 3 -29.51 -95.21 76.80
N PRO A 4 -30.17 -95.02 75.63
CA PRO A 4 -29.63 -94.38 74.42
C PRO A 4 -30.27 -93.01 74.10
N VAL A 5 -29.72 -92.29 73.12
CA VAL A 5 -30.33 -91.07 72.55
C VAL A 5 -30.52 -91.22 71.04
N LEU A 6 -31.79 -91.30 70.65
CA LEU A 6 -32.30 -91.07 69.29
C LEU A 6 -32.12 -89.59 68.90
N LEU A 7 -31.56 -89.31 67.72
CA LEU A 7 -31.68 -88.01 67.09
C LEU A 7 -32.30 -88.14 65.69
N LEU A 8 -33.39 -87.40 65.54
CA LEU A 8 -34.28 -87.32 64.40
C LEU A 8 -33.61 -86.71 63.15
N SER A 9 -34.08 -87.22 62.01
CA SER A 9 -34.03 -86.63 60.67
C SER A 9 -34.34 -85.12 60.63
N ARG A 10 -33.55 -84.38 59.85
CA ARG A 10 -34.05 -83.22 59.10
C ARG A 10 -33.33 -83.11 57.76
N SER A 11 -34.01 -83.57 56.71
CA SER A 11 -33.62 -83.29 55.33
C SER A 11 -33.67 -81.77 55.10
N ARG A 12 -32.49 -81.16 54.92
CA ARG A 12 -32.36 -79.78 54.43
C ARG A 12 -32.84 -79.75 52.98
N ARG A 13 -34.09 -79.35 52.74
CA ARG A 13 -34.53 -78.88 51.42
C ARG A 13 -33.60 -77.75 50.99
N ARG A 14 -32.72 -78.02 50.02
CA ARG A 14 -32.01 -76.99 49.27
C ARG A 14 -33.07 -76.11 48.58
N ARG A 15 -33.29 -74.91 49.11
CA ARG A 15 -33.95 -73.84 48.36
C ARG A 15 -33.05 -73.53 47.17
N THR A 16 -33.52 -73.85 45.98
CA THR A 16 -32.95 -73.37 44.72
C THR A 16 -33.00 -71.85 44.75
N GLN A 17 -31.85 -71.20 44.92
CA GLN A 17 -31.74 -69.76 44.66
C GLN A 17 -31.99 -69.55 43.17
N ARG A 18 -33.10 -68.88 42.86
CA ARG A 18 -33.49 -68.51 41.50
C ARG A 18 -32.45 -67.53 40.94
N GLY A 19 -32.05 -67.72 39.67
CA GLY A 19 -31.00 -66.97 38.96
C GLY A 19 -31.24 -65.47 38.73
N GLN A 20 -32.02 -64.80 39.57
CA GLN A 20 -32.29 -63.36 39.47
C GLN A 20 -31.05 -62.49 39.66
N ALA A 21 -30.07 -62.94 40.46
CA ALA A 21 -28.82 -62.19 40.68
C ALA A 21 -27.94 -62.14 39.41
N ILE A 22 -27.93 -63.21 38.60
CA ILE A 22 -27.19 -63.23 37.33
C ILE A 22 -27.87 -62.30 36.32
N VAL A 23 -29.20 -62.29 36.26
CA VAL A 23 -29.94 -61.39 35.35
C VAL A 23 -29.71 -59.93 35.71
N LEU A 24 -29.78 -59.59 37.00
CA LEU A 24 -29.49 -58.23 37.48
C LEU A 24 -28.03 -57.83 37.24
N GLY A 25 -27.07 -58.73 37.51
CA GLY A 25 -25.66 -58.49 37.25
C GLY A 25 -25.37 -58.24 35.76
N SER A 26 -25.89 -59.10 34.88
CA SER A 26 -25.77 -58.94 33.42
C SER A 26 -26.39 -57.64 32.92
N LEU A 27 -27.56 -57.25 33.45
CA LEU A 27 -28.20 -55.97 33.14
C LEU A 27 -27.34 -54.78 33.60
N SER A 28 -26.81 -54.82 34.83
CA SER A 28 -25.93 -53.77 35.34
C SER A 28 -24.63 -53.64 34.52
N PHE A 29 -24.01 -54.76 34.14
CA PHE A 29 -22.84 -54.75 33.25
C PHE A 29 -23.17 -54.21 31.86
N LEU A 30 -24.34 -54.55 31.30
CA LEU A 30 -24.80 -54.02 30.02
C LEU A 30 -24.98 -52.49 30.09
N VAL A 31 -25.64 -51.99 31.14
CA VAL A 31 -25.83 -50.55 31.34
C VAL A 31 -24.49 -49.83 31.50
N LEU A 32 -23.56 -50.40 32.26
CA LEU A 32 -22.23 -49.82 32.44
C LEU A 32 -21.44 -49.79 31.12
N ALA A 33 -21.49 -50.87 30.34
CA ALA A 33 -20.86 -50.93 29.03
C ALA A 33 -21.44 -49.87 28.07
N LEU A 34 -22.77 -49.71 28.05
CA LEU A 34 -23.43 -48.66 27.25
C LEU A 34 -23.01 -47.26 27.70
N MET A 35 -22.98 -47.00 29.01
CA MET A 35 -22.55 -45.71 29.57
C MET A 35 -21.12 -45.34 29.17
N VAL A 36 -20.18 -46.30 29.22
CA VAL A 36 -18.78 -46.08 28.83
C VAL A 36 -18.68 -45.81 27.32
N THR A 37 -19.37 -46.59 26.49
CA THR A 37 -19.37 -46.43 25.03
C THR A 37 -19.97 -45.08 24.60
N LEU A 38 -21.08 -44.66 25.22
CA LEU A 38 -21.67 -43.34 24.98
C LEU A 38 -20.75 -42.21 25.43
N SER A 39 -20.12 -42.35 26.60
CA SER A 39 -19.16 -41.36 27.12
C SER A 39 -17.95 -41.20 26.20
N PHE A 40 -17.44 -42.30 25.64
CA PHE A 40 -16.34 -42.26 24.68
C PHE A 40 -16.76 -41.65 23.35
N ASN A 41 -17.94 -41.99 22.82
CA ASN A 41 -18.50 -41.35 21.61
C ASN A 41 -18.59 -39.83 21.78
N LEU A 42 -19.15 -39.38 22.91
CA LEU A 42 -19.27 -37.95 23.22
C LEU A 42 -17.89 -37.29 23.33
N SER A 43 -16.95 -37.93 24.03
CA SER A 43 -15.58 -37.42 24.18
C SER A 43 -14.87 -37.30 22.84
N HIS A 44 -15.03 -38.28 21.95
CA HIS A 44 -14.49 -38.23 20.59
C HIS A 44 -15.14 -37.10 19.78
N ALA A 45 -16.46 -36.98 19.79
CA ALA A 45 -17.18 -35.92 19.08
C ALA A 45 -16.79 -34.52 19.58
N LEU A 46 -16.66 -34.31 20.90
CA LEU A 46 -16.20 -33.06 21.49
C LEU A 46 -14.76 -32.73 21.08
N ARG A 47 -13.87 -33.73 21.06
CA ARG A 47 -12.49 -33.55 20.58
C ARG A 47 -12.47 -33.14 19.11
N GLN A 48 -13.23 -33.81 18.26
CA GLN A 48 -13.34 -33.47 16.84
C GLN A 48 -13.90 -32.06 16.63
N LYS A 49 -14.93 -31.67 17.40
CA LYS A 49 -15.48 -30.31 17.39
C LYS A 49 -14.44 -29.27 17.77
N MET A 50 -13.69 -29.50 18.86
CA MET A 50 -12.65 -28.57 19.32
C MET A 50 -11.52 -28.45 18.28
N THR A 51 -11.09 -29.57 17.69
CA THR A 51 -10.11 -29.58 16.60
C THR A 51 -10.59 -28.78 15.39
N LEU A 52 -11.87 -28.93 15.00
CA LEU A 52 -12.46 -28.15 13.90
C LEU A 52 -12.49 -26.65 14.21
N GLN A 53 -12.87 -26.26 15.44
CA GLN A 53 -12.86 -24.86 15.86
C GLN A 53 -11.45 -24.27 15.83
N GLN A 54 -10.47 -24.97 16.40
CA GLN A 54 -9.06 -24.55 16.37
C GLN A 54 -8.54 -24.40 14.94
N HIS A 55 -8.93 -25.28 14.03
CA HIS A 55 -8.59 -25.16 12.62
C HIS A 55 -9.24 -23.93 11.97
N SER A 56 -10.52 -23.69 12.25
CA SER A 56 -11.24 -22.50 11.75
C SER A 56 -10.58 -21.21 12.23
N ASP A 57 -10.27 -21.10 13.53
CA ASP A 57 -9.57 -19.96 14.12
C ASP A 57 -8.18 -19.75 13.49
N THR A 58 -7.42 -20.84 13.32
CA THR A 58 -6.08 -20.78 12.71
C THR A 58 -6.15 -20.36 11.24
N LEU A 59 -7.15 -20.83 10.49
CA LEU A 59 -7.35 -20.49 9.08
C LEU A 59 -7.72 -19.01 8.93
N SER A 60 -8.75 -18.55 9.65
CA SER A 60 -9.17 -17.14 9.64
C SER A 60 -8.03 -16.21 10.04
N TYR A 61 -7.31 -16.54 11.12
CA TYR A 61 -6.18 -15.73 11.58
C TYR A 61 -5.03 -15.71 10.57
N SER A 62 -4.71 -16.85 9.95
CA SER A 62 -3.63 -16.93 8.96
C SER A 62 -3.95 -16.13 7.70
N MET A 63 -5.19 -16.19 7.22
CA MET A 63 -5.67 -15.33 6.13
C MET A 63 -5.57 -13.84 6.49
N ALA A 64 -5.99 -13.46 7.70
CA ALA A 64 -5.85 -12.08 8.19
C ALA A 64 -4.38 -11.63 8.32
N VAL A 65 -3.45 -12.53 8.68
CA VAL A 65 -2.01 -12.22 8.71
C VAL A 65 -1.48 -11.95 7.30
N LEU A 66 -1.95 -12.68 6.28
CA LEU A 66 -1.58 -12.41 4.89
C LEU A 66 -2.08 -11.03 4.45
N GLU A 67 -3.34 -10.68 4.73
CA GLU A 67 -3.89 -9.35 4.44
C GLU A 67 -3.11 -8.24 5.16
N ALA A 68 -2.83 -8.39 6.45
CA ALA A 68 -2.05 -7.41 7.21
C ALA A 68 -0.66 -7.21 6.61
N ARG A 69 0.00 -8.28 6.16
CA ARG A 69 1.31 -8.21 5.48
C ARG A 69 1.21 -7.50 4.13
N ALA A 70 0.16 -7.75 3.35
CA ALA A 70 -0.09 -7.06 2.09
C ALA A 70 -0.27 -5.55 2.31
N LEU A 71 -1.11 -5.14 3.26
CA LEU A 71 -1.32 -3.72 3.58
C LEU A 71 -0.04 -3.04 4.10
N ASN A 72 0.77 -3.74 4.90
CA ASN A 72 2.09 -3.24 5.32
C ASN A 72 3.07 -3.13 4.16
N TYR A 73 3.06 -4.08 3.23
CA TYR A 73 3.86 -4.03 2.03
C TYR A 73 3.51 -2.80 1.18
N TYR A 74 2.22 -2.50 1.00
CA TYR A 74 1.76 -1.28 0.32
C TYR A 74 2.31 -0.03 0.99
N ALA A 75 2.20 0.08 2.32
CA ALA A 75 2.70 1.22 3.06
C ALA A 75 4.22 1.45 2.89
N VAL A 76 5.03 0.39 2.93
CA VAL A 76 6.49 0.49 2.75
C VAL A 76 6.85 0.81 1.30
N SER A 77 6.22 0.13 0.34
CA SER A 77 6.47 0.37 -1.10
C SER A 77 6.02 1.76 -1.54
N ASN A 78 4.95 2.31 -0.96
CA ASN A 78 4.55 3.71 -1.18
C ASN A 78 5.63 4.71 -0.76
N ARG A 79 6.43 4.41 0.27
CA ARG A 79 7.58 5.27 0.64
C ARG A 79 8.67 5.22 -0.42
N ALA A 80 8.90 4.06 -1.02
CA ALA A 80 9.85 3.93 -2.12
C ALA A 80 9.37 4.72 -3.34
N ILE A 81 8.09 4.60 -3.71
CA ILE A 81 7.46 5.41 -4.79
C ILE A 81 7.62 6.91 -4.52
N ALA A 82 7.27 7.39 -3.32
CA ALA A 82 7.44 8.79 -2.95
C ALA A 82 8.91 9.25 -3.04
N SER A 83 9.84 8.38 -2.62
CA SER A 83 11.28 8.66 -2.68
C SER A 83 11.78 8.74 -4.13
N SER A 84 11.24 7.94 -5.05
CA SER A 84 11.53 8.04 -6.49
C SER A 84 11.15 9.41 -7.02
N TYR A 85 9.95 9.91 -6.70
CA TYR A 85 9.52 11.25 -7.13
C TYR A 85 10.38 12.36 -6.52
N VAL A 86 10.81 12.22 -5.26
CA VAL A 86 11.79 13.14 -4.64
C VAL A 86 13.14 13.12 -5.37
N ALA A 87 13.61 11.95 -5.81
CA ALA A 87 14.82 11.82 -6.60
C ALA A 87 14.66 12.48 -7.97
N MET A 88 13.54 12.26 -8.67
CA MET A 88 13.23 12.92 -9.95
C MET A 88 13.19 14.45 -9.80
N ASN A 89 12.56 14.97 -8.74
CA ASN A 89 12.56 16.40 -8.42
C ASN A 89 13.99 16.94 -8.23
N SER A 90 14.87 16.15 -7.60
CA SER A 90 16.26 16.54 -7.38
C SER A 90 17.08 16.52 -8.66
N LEU A 91 16.87 15.54 -9.55
CA LEU A 91 17.49 15.49 -10.87
C LEU A 91 17.13 16.73 -11.70
N HIS A 92 15.83 17.10 -11.71
CA HIS A 92 15.38 18.30 -12.41
C HIS A 92 15.97 19.57 -11.81
N ALA A 93 16.12 19.64 -10.48
CA ALA A 93 16.81 20.75 -9.83
C ALA A 93 18.25 20.91 -10.30
N TYR A 94 19.02 19.81 -10.43
CA TYR A 94 20.38 19.86 -10.97
C TYR A 94 20.41 20.27 -12.43
N MET A 95 19.51 19.73 -13.26
CA MET A 95 19.45 20.07 -14.68
C MET A 95 19.12 21.55 -14.88
N SER A 96 18.08 22.07 -14.21
CA SER A 96 17.71 23.49 -14.29
C SER A 96 18.80 24.42 -13.75
N ALA A 97 19.50 24.02 -12.68
CA ALA A 97 20.61 24.78 -12.13
C ALA A 97 21.83 24.79 -13.07
N ALA A 98 22.08 23.72 -13.82
CA ALA A 98 23.14 23.67 -14.81
C ALA A 98 22.79 24.52 -16.05
N SER A 99 21.58 24.36 -16.58
CA SER A 99 21.06 25.12 -17.73
C SER A 99 21.00 26.64 -17.52
N ILE A 100 20.95 27.10 -16.27
CA ILE A 100 20.95 28.54 -15.97
C ILE A 100 22.24 29.24 -16.44
N THR A 101 23.36 28.52 -16.54
CA THR A 101 24.67 29.08 -16.90
C THR A 101 24.66 29.63 -18.34
N GLY A 102 24.17 28.84 -19.30
CA GLY A 102 23.96 29.30 -20.68
C GLY A 102 22.97 30.46 -20.79
N GLN A 103 21.90 30.45 -19.98
CA GLN A 103 20.92 31.53 -19.95
C GLN A 103 21.48 32.84 -19.37
N MET A 104 22.35 32.76 -18.36
CA MET A 104 23.07 33.92 -17.82
C MET A 104 24.06 34.50 -18.83
N MET A 105 24.74 33.65 -19.62
CA MET A 105 25.61 34.10 -20.71
C MET A 105 24.81 34.78 -21.82
N ARG A 106 23.65 34.21 -22.23
CA ARG A 106 22.73 34.87 -23.19
C ARG A 106 22.19 36.20 -22.68
N ALA A 107 21.81 36.28 -21.41
CA ALA A 107 21.38 37.53 -20.79
C ALA A 107 22.52 38.58 -20.76
N SER A 108 23.77 38.14 -20.54
CA SER A 108 24.95 39.00 -20.63
C SER A 108 25.21 39.48 -22.06
N SER A 109 25.12 38.59 -23.05
CA SER A 109 25.16 38.96 -24.48
C SER A 109 24.12 40.03 -24.79
N LYS A 110 22.88 39.86 -24.33
CA LYS A 110 21.82 40.85 -24.54
C LYS A 110 22.14 42.19 -23.88
N ASN A 111 22.71 42.20 -22.68
CA ASN A 111 23.15 43.44 -22.03
C ASN A 111 24.20 44.17 -22.88
N PHE A 112 25.22 43.46 -23.35
CA PHE A 112 26.29 44.05 -24.17
C PHE A 112 25.83 44.47 -25.57
N GLN A 113 24.84 43.78 -26.15
CA GLN A 113 24.19 44.24 -27.37
C GLN A 113 23.46 45.58 -27.16
N MET A 114 22.78 45.74 -26.02
CA MET A 114 22.11 47.01 -25.67
C MET A 114 23.11 48.11 -25.31
N ILE A 115 24.22 47.79 -24.64
CA ILE A 115 25.31 48.73 -24.38
C ILE A 115 25.93 49.20 -25.70
N ALA A 116 26.21 48.29 -26.65
CA ALA A 116 26.70 48.65 -27.98
C ALA A 116 25.76 49.62 -28.72
N ILE A 117 24.45 49.44 -28.57
CA ILE A 117 23.44 50.36 -29.14
C ILE A 117 23.49 51.73 -28.45
N GLN A 118 23.67 51.78 -27.12
CA GLN A 118 23.81 53.04 -26.38
C GLN A 118 25.08 53.79 -26.80
N GLU A 119 26.22 53.10 -26.84
CA GLU A 119 27.50 53.67 -27.30
C GLU A 119 27.42 54.13 -28.76
N MET A 120 26.76 53.37 -29.64
CA MET A 120 26.54 53.79 -31.03
C MET A 120 25.70 55.07 -31.12
N ALA A 121 24.67 55.21 -30.27
CA ALA A 121 23.88 56.44 -30.22
C ALA A 121 24.72 57.65 -29.76
N LEU A 122 25.63 57.45 -28.79
CA LEU A 122 26.58 58.48 -28.35
C LEU A 122 27.62 58.81 -29.43
N CYS A 123 28.12 57.81 -30.15
CA CYS A 123 29.01 57.97 -31.31
C CYS A 123 28.35 58.83 -32.41
N ILE A 124 27.06 58.60 -32.72
CA ILE A 124 26.31 59.44 -33.66
C ILE A 124 26.13 60.87 -33.10
N ALA A 125 25.79 60.99 -31.81
CA ALA A 125 25.60 62.29 -31.15
C ALA A 125 26.89 63.14 -31.13
N CYS A 126 28.07 62.51 -31.10
CA CYS A 126 29.37 63.18 -31.17
C CYS A 126 29.91 63.34 -32.60
N TYR A 127 29.09 63.15 -33.64
CA TYR A 127 29.50 63.20 -35.05
C TYR A 127 30.66 62.26 -35.41
N PHE A 128 30.73 61.08 -34.78
CA PHE A 128 31.77 60.06 -35.00
C PHE A 128 33.21 60.50 -34.62
N MET A 129 33.36 61.54 -33.82
CA MET A 129 34.68 62.10 -33.44
C MET A 129 35.16 61.70 -32.04
N CYS A 130 34.53 60.70 -31.41
CA CYS A 130 34.78 60.31 -30.03
C CYS A 130 34.95 58.78 -29.88
N ASP A 131 35.48 58.36 -28.74
CA ASP A 131 35.81 56.95 -28.46
C ASP A 131 34.57 56.03 -28.37
N HIS A 132 33.35 56.60 -28.31
CA HIS A 132 32.09 55.82 -28.29
C HIS A 132 31.92 54.92 -29.51
N CYS A 133 32.51 55.24 -30.66
CA CYS A 133 32.44 54.39 -31.85
C CYS A 133 33.27 53.11 -31.69
N GLU A 134 34.43 53.21 -31.02
CA GLU A 134 35.27 52.06 -30.66
C GLU A 134 34.59 51.23 -29.57
N HIS A 135 34.07 51.88 -28.52
CA HIS A 135 33.31 51.22 -27.47
C HIS A 135 32.09 50.45 -28.01
N ALA A 136 31.38 51.00 -29.01
CA ALA A 136 30.26 50.30 -29.65
C ALA A 136 30.70 49.02 -30.37
N ALA A 137 31.83 49.05 -31.08
CA ALA A 137 32.38 47.89 -31.77
C ALA A 137 32.90 46.83 -30.79
N GLU A 138 33.58 47.26 -29.73
CA GLU A 138 34.06 46.39 -28.65
C GLU A 138 32.91 45.73 -27.89
N ALA A 139 31.89 46.49 -27.47
CA ALA A 139 30.71 45.96 -26.80
C ALA A 139 29.96 44.93 -27.67
N PHE A 140 29.90 45.15 -28.99
CA PHE A 140 29.33 44.16 -29.91
C PHE A 140 30.17 42.88 -29.98
N LYS A 141 31.50 42.98 -29.98
CA LYS A 141 32.40 41.82 -29.91
C LYS A 141 32.24 41.05 -28.60
N ILE A 142 32.21 41.75 -27.47
CA ILE A 142 31.95 41.17 -26.14
C ILE A 142 30.61 40.43 -26.13
N SER A 143 29.56 40.98 -26.76
CA SER A 143 28.28 40.28 -26.92
C SER A 143 28.43 38.96 -27.69
N GLN A 144 29.23 38.92 -28.75
CA GLN A 144 29.48 37.67 -29.49
C GLN A 144 30.23 36.64 -28.66
N ASP A 145 31.21 37.08 -27.87
CA ASP A 145 31.98 36.21 -26.97
C ASP A 145 31.08 35.60 -25.89
N PHE A 146 30.18 36.39 -25.29
CA PHE A 146 29.14 35.87 -24.38
C PHE A 146 28.21 34.87 -25.06
N ASN A 147 27.78 35.13 -26.29
CA ASN A 147 26.92 34.20 -27.03
C ASN A 147 27.64 32.88 -27.33
N LYS A 148 28.94 32.93 -27.66
CA LYS A 148 29.78 31.75 -27.89
C LYS A 148 29.99 30.95 -26.60
N SER A 149 30.34 31.62 -25.51
CA SER A 149 30.46 30.97 -24.19
C SER A 149 29.13 30.36 -23.75
N GLY A 150 28.00 31.04 -23.98
CA GLY A 150 26.67 30.50 -23.70
C GLY A 150 26.38 29.18 -24.42
N LYS A 151 26.82 29.04 -25.68
CA LYS A 151 26.73 27.77 -26.42
C LYS A 151 27.64 26.68 -25.85
N ASP A 152 28.86 27.04 -25.42
CA ASP A 152 29.77 26.08 -24.79
C ASP A 152 29.20 25.53 -23.46
N TYR A 153 28.54 26.38 -22.66
CA TYR A 153 27.81 25.93 -21.48
C TYR A 153 26.61 25.04 -21.82
N ASP A 154 25.85 25.38 -22.86
CA ASP A 154 24.77 24.53 -23.34
C ASP A 154 25.27 23.14 -23.77
N ASP A 155 26.36 23.08 -24.55
CA ASP A 155 26.98 21.84 -25.02
C ASP A 155 27.47 20.99 -23.83
N LYS A 156 28.04 21.63 -22.80
CA LYS A 156 28.42 20.95 -21.54
C LYS A 156 27.21 20.37 -20.81
N VAL A 157 26.08 21.07 -20.78
CA VAL A 157 24.84 20.59 -20.16
C VAL A 157 24.24 19.42 -20.96
N GLN A 158 24.21 19.53 -22.30
CA GLN A 158 23.82 18.43 -23.18
C GLN A 158 24.67 17.18 -22.96
N GLY A 159 25.96 17.33 -22.62
CA GLY A 159 26.83 16.21 -22.25
C GLY A 159 26.32 15.37 -21.06
N PHE A 160 25.48 15.94 -20.18
CA PHE A 160 24.85 15.22 -19.07
C PHE A 160 23.45 14.67 -19.39
N GLU A 161 22.88 15.02 -20.54
CA GLU A 161 21.50 14.69 -20.92
C GLU A 161 21.25 13.18 -20.95
N SER A 162 22.19 12.40 -21.51
CA SER A 162 22.06 10.93 -21.52
C SER A 162 21.99 10.35 -20.11
N ASN A 163 22.80 10.84 -19.18
CA ASN A 163 22.78 10.38 -17.79
C ASN A 163 21.48 10.79 -17.08
N PHE A 164 20.99 12.00 -17.35
CA PHE A 164 19.73 12.48 -16.82
C PHE A 164 18.55 11.65 -17.33
N ASN A 165 18.48 11.40 -18.63
CA ASN A 165 17.42 10.60 -19.25
C ASN A 165 17.43 9.16 -18.71
N SER A 166 18.59 8.51 -18.65
CA SER A 166 18.71 7.16 -18.08
C SER A 166 18.32 7.11 -16.59
N ALA A 167 18.65 8.14 -15.81
CA ALA A 167 18.24 8.22 -14.41
C ALA A 167 16.73 8.44 -14.27
N MET A 168 16.13 9.28 -15.12
CA MET A 168 14.68 9.49 -15.15
C MET A 168 13.92 8.23 -15.55
N GLU A 169 14.31 7.58 -16.65
CA GLU A 169 13.74 6.31 -17.10
C GLU A 169 13.90 5.21 -16.03
N GLY A 170 15.08 5.10 -15.41
CA GLY A 170 15.32 4.12 -14.36
C GLY A 170 14.45 4.33 -13.13
N LEU A 171 14.23 5.58 -12.72
CA LEU A 171 13.34 5.91 -11.59
C LEU A 171 11.87 5.68 -11.93
N ASP A 172 11.44 5.97 -13.16
CA ASP A 172 10.07 5.74 -13.64
C ASP A 172 9.79 4.23 -13.71
N LEU A 173 10.69 3.45 -14.33
CA LEU A 173 10.65 1.98 -14.33
C LEU A 173 10.65 1.38 -12.91
N MET A 174 11.37 1.99 -11.96
CA MET A 174 11.35 1.54 -10.58
C MET A 174 9.95 1.73 -9.95
N VAL A 175 9.27 2.85 -10.20
CA VAL A 175 7.91 3.08 -9.72
C VAL A 175 6.94 2.07 -10.33
N ASP A 176 7.03 1.84 -11.65
CA ASP A 176 6.22 0.83 -12.35
C ASP A 176 6.42 -0.57 -11.77
N ASN A 177 7.67 -1.01 -11.59
CA ASN A 177 7.98 -2.32 -11.02
C ASN A 177 7.45 -2.47 -9.59
N ILE A 178 7.55 -1.40 -8.78
CA ILE A 178 6.99 -1.41 -7.42
C ILE A 178 5.46 -1.52 -7.48
N HIS A 179 4.80 -0.81 -8.39
CA HIS A 179 3.35 -0.90 -8.57
C HIS A 179 2.92 -2.29 -9.03
N THR A 180 3.60 -2.88 -10.02
CA THR A 180 3.37 -4.26 -10.46
C THR A 180 3.52 -5.24 -9.30
N ALA A 181 4.53 -5.07 -8.45
CA ALA A 181 4.71 -5.89 -7.27
C ALA A 181 3.58 -5.70 -6.23
N GLN A 182 3.09 -4.48 -6.01
CA GLN A 182 1.92 -4.24 -5.16
C GLN A 182 0.68 -4.98 -5.68
N LYS A 183 0.44 -4.91 -6.99
CA LYS A 183 -0.67 -5.60 -7.66
C LYS A 183 -0.56 -7.12 -7.51
N GLU A 184 0.63 -7.69 -7.74
CA GLU A 184 0.84 -9.13 -7.60
C GLU A 184 0.60 -9.61 -6.16
N VAL A 185 1.10 -8.85 -5.16
CA VAL A 185 0.82 -9.13 -3.74
C VAL A 185 -0.68 -9.07 -3.46
N HIS A 186 -1.39 -8.11 -4.03
CA HIS A 186 -2.84 -7.99 -3.89
C HIS A 186 -3.58 -9.19 -4.47
N GLU A 187 -3.29 -9.55 -5.72
CA GLU A 187 -3.93 -10.66 -6.41
C GLU A 187 -3.71 -12.01 -5.69
N LYS A 188 -2.47 -12.27 -5.27
CA LYS A 188 -2.14 -13.48 -4.49
C LYS A 188 -2.83 -13.52 -3.14
N THR A 189 -2.90 -12.38 -2.44
CA THR A 189 -3.60 -12.29 -1.15
C THR A 189 -5.10 -12.47 -1.34
N LEU A 190 -5.69 -11.83 -2.35
CA LEU A 190 -7.10 -11.96 -2.71
C LEU A 190 -7.45 -13.42 -3.03
N GLN A 191 -6.60 -14.13 -3.76
CA GLN A 191 -6.79 -15.54 -4.04
C GLN A 191 -6.72 -16.40 -2.76
N ALA A 192 -5.72 -16.17 -1.90
CA ALA A 192 -5.58 -16.89 -0.63
C ALA A 192 -6.81 -16.74 0.28
N VAL A 193 -7.35 -15.53 0.42
CA VAL A 193 -8.51 -15.30 1.30
C VAL A 193 -9.81 -15.79 0.68
N LYS A 194 -9.85 -15.90 -0.65
CA LYS A 194 -10.99 -16.43 -1.41
C LYS A 194 -11.09 -17.95 -1.35
N ASP A 195 -9.97 -18.66 -1.38
CA ASP A 195 -9.98 -20.13 -1.42
C ASP A 195 -9.57 -20.79 -0.09
N GLY A 196 -8.94 -20.06 0.83
CA GLY A 196 -8.49 -20.55 2.12
C GLY A 196 -7.41 -21.63 2.05
N ARG A 197 -6.78 -21.84 0.89
CA ARG A 197 -5.85 -22.97 0.67
C ARG A 197 -4.59 -22.60 -0.12
N SER A 198 -4.64 -21.53 -0.91
CA SER A 198 -3.49 -21.05 -1.69
C SER A 198 -2.37 -20.51 -0.78
N HIS A 199 -1.18 -20.37 -1.36
CA HIS A 199 0.00 -19.75 -0.72
C HIS A 199 0.40 -20.35 0.64
N GLY A 200 0.20 -21.66 0.81
CA GLY A 200 0.60 -22.42 2.00
C GLY A 200 -0.53 -22.70 3.00
N LEU A 201 -1.72 -22.08 2.83
CA LEU A 201 -2.84 -22.28 3.75
C LEU A 201 -3.36 -23.73 3.77
N ALA A 202 -3.26 -24.46 2.64
CA ALA A 202 -3.63 -25.88 2.58
C ALA A 202 -2.86 -26.76 3.57
N GLN A 203 -1.65 -26.35 3.98
CA GLN A 203 -0.86 -27.08 4.96
C GLN A 203 -1.53 -27.11 6.34
N LEU A 204 -2.27 -26.05 6.69
CA LEU A 204 -2.97 -25.96 7.98
C LEU A 204 -3.92 -27.14 8.17
N LYS A 205 -4.71 -27.45 7.13
CA LYS A 205 -5.67 -28.56 7.16
C LYS A 205 -4.98 -29.89 7.43
N ALA A 206 -3.83 -30.15 6.81
CA ALA A 206 -3.06 -31.39 7.02
C ALA A 206 -2.56 -31.55 8.46
N TYR A 207 -2.23 -30.45 9.15
CA TYR A 207 -1.72 -30.48 10.52
C TYR A 207 -2.82 -30.50 11.59
N THR A 208 -3.88 -29.74 11.40
CA THR A 208 -4.89 -29.54 12.46
C THR A 208 -6.13 -30.41 12.26
N ALA A 209 -6.73 -30.43 11.06
CA ALA A 209 -8.00 -31.10 10.82
C ALA A 209 -8.10 -31.71 9.40
N PRO A 210 -7.46 -32.88 9.15
CA PRO A 210 -7.38 -33.47 7.81
C PRO A 210 -8.74 -33.77 7.16
N ASN A 211 -9.75 -34.04 7.99
CA ASN A 211 -11.10 -34.40 7.56
C ASN A 211 -12.05 -33.20 7.42
N ALA A 212 -11.58 -31.97 7.70
CA ALA A 212 -12.40 -30.78 7.54
C ALA A 212 -12.68 -30.49 6.06
N SER A 213 -13.78 -29.81 5.77
CA SER A 213 -14.06 -29.25 4.46
C SER A 213 -13.01 -28.20 4.08
N GLU A 214 -13.01 -27.80 2.81
CA GLU A 214 -12.36 -26.55 2.42
C GLU A 214 -13.22 -25.35 2.83
N LEU A 215 -12.67 -24.14 2.70
CA LEU A 215 -13.43 -22.91 2.88
C LEU A 215 -14.61 -22.87 1.90
N VAL A 216 -15.81 -22.54 2.40
CA VAL A 216 -16.98 -22.37 1.54
C VAL A 216 -16.77 -21.19 0.59
N ALA A 217 -16.95 -21.42 -0.72
CA ALA A 217 -16.63 -20.43 -1.77
C ALA A 217 -17.37 -19.09 -1.64
N ALA A 218 -18.61 -19.10 -1.13
CA ALA A 218 -19.36 -17.88 -0.87
C ALA A 218 -18.77 -17.09 0.31
N VAL A 219 -18.33 -17.76 1.38
CA VAL A 219 -17.62 -17.13 2.51
C VAL A 219 -16.28 -16.56 2.05
N GLY A 220 -15.54 -17.30 1.22
CA GLY A 220 -14.33 -16.78 0.58
C GLY A 220 -14.59 -15.58 -0.34
N SER A 221 -15.75 -15.51 -1.00
CA SER A 221 -16.13 -14.32 -1.78
C SER A 221 -16.41 -13.10 -0.91
N ILE A 222 -16.96 -13.29 0.30
CA ILE A 222 -17.09 -12.22 1.31
C ILE A 222 -15.70 -11.71 1.69
N ASN A 223 -14.76 -12.60 2.02
CA ASN A 223 -13.38 -12.21 2.37
C ASN A 223 -12.71 -11.42 1.23
N ALA A 224 -12.85 -11.88 -0.01
CA ALA A 224 -12.31 -11.19 -1.18
C ALA A 224 -12.89 -9.77 -1.34
N ASN A 225 -14.20 -9.61 -1.09
CA ASN A 225 -14.84 -8.29 -1.10
C ASN A 225 -14.33 -7.39 0.04
N GLU A 226 -14.20 -7.91 1.25
CA GLU A 226 -13.66 -7.19 2.41
C GLU A 226 -12.23 -6.68 2.14
N PHE A 227 -11.36 -7.53 1.59
CA PHE A 227 -9.99 -7.15 1.26
C PHE A 227 -9.94 -6.07 0.15
N ASN A 228 -10.74 -6.20 -0.89
CA ASN A 228 -10.85 -5.16 -1.93
C ASN A 228 -11.41 -3.84 -1.35
N CYS A 229 -12.36 -3.90 -0.42
CA CYS A 229 -12.91 -2.72 0.23
C CYS A 229 -11.88 -1.95 1.07
N ALA A 230 -10.80 -2.60 1.52
CA ALA A 230 -9.72 -1.94 2.25
C ALA A 230 -8.82 -1.09 1.35
N VAL A 231 -8.85 -1.27 0.03
CA VAL A 231 -8.00 -0.54 -0.93
C VAL A 231 -8.81 0.49 -1.71
N ASP A 232 -8.38 1.75 -1.67
CA ASP A 232 -9.02 2.88 -2.34
C ASP A 232 -8.78 2.81 -3.86
N GLY A 233 -9.86 2.64 -4.62
CA GLY A 233 -9.86 2.47 -6.08
C GLY A 233 -10.01 1.03 -6.57
N MET A 234 -10.18 0.07 -5.68
CA MET A 234 -10.66 -1.28 -6.01
C MET A 234 -12.20 -1.32 -5.99
N GLU A 235 -12.83 -2.07 -6.87
CA GLU A 235 -14.28 -2.24 -6.82
C GLU A 235 -14.68 -3.19 -5.68
N CYS A 236 -15.69 -2.80 -4.90
CA CYS A 236 -16.21 -3.60 -3.80
C CYS A 236 -17.64 -3.17 -3.42
N GLN A 237 -18.35 -4.02 -2.67
CA GLN A 237 -19.71 -3.78 -2.18
C GLN A 237 -19.73 -3.49 -0.68
N GLY A 238 -20.64 -2.60 -0.24
CA GLY A 238 -20.87 -2.34 1.19
C GLY A 238 -19.82 -1.45 1.87
N SER A 239 -19.09 -0.64 1.10
CA SER A 239 -18.15 0.37 1.62
C SER A 239 -18.42 1.74 0.99
N VAL A 240 -17.66 2.74 1.43
CA VAL A 240 -17.67 4.07 0.81
C VAL A 240 -17.14 4.01 -0.62
N GLY A 241 -17.60 4.94 -1.46
CA GLY A 241 -17.16 5.06 -2.86
C GLY A 241 -15.65 5.29 -2.98
N ASN A 242 -15.09 4.86 -4.11
CA ASN A 242 -13.69 5.10 -4.46
C ASN A 242 -13.42 6.60 -4.59
N SER A 243 -12.26 7.06 -4.12
CA SER A 243 -11.82 8.40 -4.47
C SER A 243 -11.50 8.48 -5.97
N SER A 244 -11.47 9.68 -6.54
CA SER A 244 -11.08 9.84 -7.94
C SER A 244 -9.58 9.56 -8.13
N PRO A 245 -9.11 9.13 -9.32
CA PRO A 245 -7.69 9.00 -9.62
C PRO A 245 -6.90 10.27 -9.26
N GLU A 246 -7.46 11.44 -9.57
CA GLU A 246 -6.85 12.75 -9.29
C GLU A 246 -6.69 13.00 -7.79
N ALA A 247 -7.69 12.60 -6.98
CA ALA A 247 -7.63 12.74 -5.53
C ALA A 247 -6.56 11.83 -4.93
N ARG A 248 -6.35 10.62 -5.47
CA ARG A 248 -5.24 9.75 -5.06
C ARG A 248 -3.91 10.34 -5.48
N ALA A 249 -3.76 10.65 -6.76
CA ALA A 249 -2.56 11.28 -7.33
C ALA A 249 -2.05 12.44 -6.47
N LYS A 250 -2.96 13.36 -6.12
CA LYS A 250 -2.68 14.51 -5.26
C LYS A 250 -2.02 14.13 -3.92
N VAL A 251 -2.48 13.08 -3.24
CA VAL A 251 -1.92 12.69 -1.93
C VAL A 251 -0.44 12.35 -2.05
N MET A 252 -0.07 11.57 -3.07
CA MET A 252 1.32 11.17 -3.28
C MET A 252 2.16 12.34 -3.79
N THR A 253 1.64 13.13 -4.74
CA THR A 253 2.29 14.32 -5.28
C THR A 253 2.63 15.34 -4.18
N GLU A 254 1.67 15.67 -3.32
CA GLU A 254 1.89 16.64 -2.26
C GLU A 254 2.86 16.12 -1.19
N VAL A 255 2.85 14.82 -0.89
CA VAL A 255 3.82 14.25 0.06
C VAL A 255 5.22 14.20 -0.55
N ALA A 256 5.37 13.78 -1.81
CA ALA A 256 6.65 13.79 -2.50
C ALA A 256 7.22 15.22 -2.56
N ASN A 257 6.36 16.21 -2.84
CA ASN A 257 6.77 17.61 -2.79
C ASN A 257 7.16 18.04 -1.38
N ALA A 258 6.36 17.74 -0.35
CA ALA A 258 6.65 18.16 1.02
C ALA A 258 7.92 17.52 1.60
N THR A 259 8.30 16.33 1.13
CA THR A 259 9.46 15.57 1.61
C THR A 259 10.73 15.79 0.79
N ARG A 260 10.68 16.62 -0.26
CA ARG A 260 11.84 16.90 -1.11
C ARG A 260 12.96 17.62 -0.37
N ALA A 261 14.20 17.38 -0.81
CA ALA A 261 15.38 18.00 -0.22
C ALA A 261 15.29 19.53 -0.25
N LYS A 262 15.78 20.20 0.81
CA LYS A 262 15.75 21.67 0.94
C LYS A 262 16.35 22.37 -0.29
N TRP A 263 17.45 21.84 -0.79
CA TRP A 263 18.12 22.39 -1.98
C TRP A 263 17.27 22.26 -3.25
N ALA A 264 16.59 21.14 -3.47
CA ALA A 264 15.65 21.01 -4.59
C ALA A 264 14.43 21.93 -4.43
N ALA A 265 13.96 22.10 -3.18
CA ALA A 265 12.80 22.92 -2.87
C ALA A 265 13.01 24.43 -3.01
N ASN A 266 14.20 24.92 -2.63
CA ASN A 266 14.52 26.35 -2.64
C ASN A 266 16.03 26.57 -2.89
N ARG A 267 16.35 27.18 -4.02
CA ARG A 267 17.70 27.63 -4.44
C ARG A 267 17.84 29.15 -4.47
N GLU A 268 17.17 29.85 -3.54
CA GLU A 268 17.27 31.30 -3.41
C GLU A 268 18.66 31.78 -2.94
N THR A 269 19.17 32.84 -3.57
CA THR A 269 20.38 33.55 -3.14
C THR A 269 20.07 35.01 -2.83
N GLY A 270 20.75 35.54 -1.80
CA GLY A 270 20.41 36.77 -1.05
C GLY A 270 19.98 38.01 -1.83
N GLY A 271 19.27 38.90 -1.11
CA GLY A 271 18.62 40.10 -1.64
C GLY A 271 19.57 41.18 -2.17
N MET A 272 19.05 42.01 -3.08
CA MET A 272 19.76 43.00 -3.91
C MET A 272 20.87 43.78 -3.19
N GLY A 273 22.08 43.84 -3.78
CA GLY A 273 23.15 44.77 -3.37
C GLY A 273 24.33 44.21 -2.57
N SER A 274 24.39 42.91 -2.27
CA SER A 274 25.60 42.29 -1.70
C SER A 274 26.48 41.67 -2.79
N PRO A 275 27.81 41.92 -2.81
CA PRO A 275 28.74 41.19 -3.67
C PRO A 275 28.75 39.68 -3.39
N THR A 276 28.11 39.21 -2.31
CA THR A 276 27.94 37.78 -1.96
C THR A 276 26.64 37.14 -2.48
N ASN A 277 25.90 37.79 -3.39
CA ASN A 277 24.62 37.28 -3.91
C ASN A 277 24.75 36.30 -5.08
N LEU A 278 25.96 35.84 -5.36
CA LEU A 278 26.20 34.84 -6.38
C LEU A 278 25.57 33.49 -5.95
N PRO A 279 24.92 32.78 -6.88
CA PRO A 279 24.53 31.39 -6.70
C PRO A 279 25.70 30.50 -6.27
N LYS A 280 25.78 30.18 -4.97
CA LYS A 280 26.89 29.37 -4.39
C LYS A 280 26.98 27.95 -4.95
N TYR A 281 25.91 27.48 -5.60
CA TYR A 281 25.88 26.17 -6.24
C TYR A 281 26.50 26.19 -7.65
N LEU A 282 26.78 27.36 -8.22
CA LEU A 282 27.52 27.48 -9.48
C LEU A 282 29.03 27.55 -9.23
N ASN A 283 29.79 27.06 -10.20
CA ASN A 283 31.25 27.03 -10.12
C ASN A 283 31.82 28.46 -10.11
N SER A 284 32.84 28.73 -9.29
CA SER A 284 33.51 30.04 -9.25
C SER A 284 34.14 30.45 -10.58
N GLN A 285 34.61 29.48 -11.38
CA GLN A 285 35.20 29.73 -12.70
C GLN A 285 34.17 30.33 -13.68
N PHE A 286 32.90 29.93 -13.58
CA PHE A 286 31.83 30.52 -14.38
C PHE A 286 31.67 32.01 -14.06
N PHE A 287 31.79 32.38 -12.79
CA PHE A 287 31.72 33.79 -12.42
C PHE A 287 32.96 34.57 -12.85
N GLN A 288 34.14 33.97 -12.83
CA GLN A 288 35.37 34.57 -13.36
C GLN A 288 35.24 34.84 -14.85
N GLU A 289 34.76 33.86 -15.63
CA GLU A 289 34.57 34.02 -17.08
C GLU A 289 33.60 35.15 -17.43
N LEU A 290 32.53 35.32 -16.65
CA LEU A 290 31.59 36.44 -16.80
C LEU A 290 32.25 37.83 -16.58
N ASP A 291 33.34 37.91 -15.82
CA ASP A 291 34.12 39.14 -15.60
C ASP A 291 35.29 39.27 -16.60
N ASP A 292 35.88 38.15 -17.03
CA ASP A 292 36.99 38.10 -17.99
C ASP A 292 36.56 38.46 -19.42
N ILE A 293 35.35 38.06 -19.84
CA ILE A 293 34.82 38.36 -21.18
C ILE A 293 34.81 39.88 -21.49
N PRO A 294 34.34 40.77 -20.59
CA PRO A 294 34.45 42.22 -20.77
C PRO A 294 35.82 42.80 -20.33
N GLY A 295 36.86 41.97 -20.21
CA GLY A 295 38.23 42.40 -19.89
C GLY A 295 38.45 42.83 -18.44
N ASN A 296 37.60 42.41 -17.49
CA ASN A 296 37.59 42.89 -16.10
C ASN A 296 37.37 44.41 -15.95
N GLU A 297 36.87 45.09 -16.98
CA GLU A 297 36.60 46.53 -16.97
C GLU A 297 35.14 46.89 -16.62
N GLY A 298 34.24 45.89 -16.62
CA GLY A 298 32.81 46.05 -16.35
C GLY A 298 32.42 45.76 -14.89
N GLN A 299 31.34 46.39 -14.43
CA GLN A 299 30.67 46.01 -13.20
C GLN A 299 29.50 45.08 -13.49
N ARG A 300 29.43 43.97 -12.75
CA ARG A 300 28.33 43.00 -12.84
C ARG A 300 27.61 42.88 -11.51
N LEU A 301 26.28 42.81 -11.55
CA LEU A 301 25.46 42.46 -10.40
C LEU A 301 24.46 41.36 -10.78
N VAL A 302 24.55 40.22 -10.09
CA VAL A 302 23.55 39.16 -10.15
C VAL A 302 22.61 39.31 -8.97
N SER A 303 21.30 39.29 -9.22
CA SER A 303 20.30 39.51 -8.17
C SER A 303 19.03 38.70 -8.38
N GLY A 304 18.33 38.43 -7.28
CA GLY A 304 17.02 37.80 -7.28
C GLY A 304 17.05 36.38 -7.85
N VAL A 305 18.17 35.66 -7.71
CA VAL A 305 18.24 34.28 -8.18
C VAL A 305 17.43 33.40 -7.25
N ARG A 306 16.46 32.71 -7.82
CA ARG A 306 15.60 31.76 -7.13
C ARG A 306 15.40 30.54 -8.00
N GLY A 307 15.32 29.39 -7.36
CA GLY A 307 15.05 28.14 -8.03
C GLY A 307 14.24 27.19 -7.18
N THR A 308 13.47 26.34 -7.85
CA THR A 308 12.64 25.30 -7.21
C THR A 308 12.46 24.15 -8.17
N ALA A 309 12.27 22.96 -7.63
CA ALA A 309 11.86 21.76 -8.36
C ALA A 309 10.79 21.02 -7.57
N LYS A 310 9.75 20.57 -8.26
CA LYS A 310 8.63 19.83 -7.68
C LYS A 310 7.79 19.14 -8.75
N THR A 311 7.02 18.16 -8.32
CA THR A 311 6.01 17.48 -9.13
C THR A 311 4.77 18.38 -9.23
N VAL A 312 4.29 18.65 -10.44
CA VAL A 312 3.26 19.64 -10.75
C VAL A 312 2.22 19.11 -11.73
N LYS A 313 1.04 19.73 -11.75
CA LYS A 313 0.06 19.51 -12.82
C LYS A 313 0.48 20.17 -14.13
N ASP A 314 1.11 21.34 -14.03
CA ASP A 314 1.53 22.19 -15.14
C ASP A 314 2.91 22.80 -14.81
N GLU A 315 3.83 22.82 -15.77
CA GLU A 315 5.20 23.28 -15.58
C GLU A 315 5.27 24.77 -15.18
N GLY A 316 4.30 25.60 -15.57
CA GLY A 316 4.19 26.99 -15.16
C GLY A 316 3.91 27.14 -13.65
N SER A 317 3.36 26.12 -13.00
CA SER A 317 3.04 26.12 -11.56
C SER A 317 4.21 25.75 -10.64
N VAL A 318 5.40 25.49 -11.20
CA VAL A 318 6.61 25.10 -10.46
C VAL A 318 7.06 26.14 -9.43
N SER A 319 6.82 27.43 -9.71
CA SER A 319 7.11 28.56 -8.83
C SER A 319 5.95 28.95 -7.91
N GLY A 320 4.77 28.36 -8.09
CA GLY A 320 3.60 28.58 -7.24
C GLY A 320 3.75 27.93 -5.86
N GLY A 321 2.95 28.38 -4.89
CA GLY A 321 2.86 27.76 -3.55
C GLY A 321 2.22 26.38 -3.58
N GLN A 322 1.77 25.90 -2.41
CA GLN A 322 0.93 24.70 -2.33
C GLN A 322 -0.36 24.95 -3.12
N SER A 323 -0.64 24.08 -4.11
CA SER A 323 -1.88 24.13 -4.89
C SER A 323 -2.74 22.94 -4.49
N SER A 324 -4.02 23.20 -4.19
CA SER A 324 -4.98 22.14 -3.89
C SER A 324 -5.27 21.24 -5.09
N ASP A 325 -4.87 21.61 -6.31
CA ASP A 325 -5.30 20.94 -7.54
C ASP A 325 -4.13 20.26 -8.26
N ASN A 326 -3.03 20.06 -7.54
CA ASN A 326 -1.82 19.46 -8.08
C ASN A 326 -1.93 17.94 -8.18
N THR A 327 -2.25 17.44 -9.37
CA THR A 327 -2.33 16.01 -9.67
C THR A 327 -0.97 15.39 -9.99
N GLY A 328 0.09 16.18 -10.17
CA GLY A 328 1.43 15.66 -10.42
C GLY A 328 1.61 14.98 -11.79
N ALA A 329 1.04 15.58 -12.83
CA ALA A 329 1.19 15.11 -14.21
C ALA A 329 2.62 15.29 -14.77
N LYS A 330 3.40 16.19 -14.19
CA LYS A 330 4.75 16.56 -14.63
C LYS A 330 5.72 16.62 -13.46
N VAL A 331 7.00 16.42 -13.72
CA VAL A 331 8.07 16.86 -12.82
C VAL A 331 8.69 18.10 -13.45
N ALA A 332 8.83 19.19 -12.70
CA ALA A 332 9.39 20.42 -13.25
C ALA A 332 10.39 21.07 -12.30
N ALA A 333 11.37 21.74 -12.87
CA ALA A 333 12.26 22.66 -12.19
C ALA A 333 12.37 23.98 -12.95
N GLN A 334 12.59 25.05 -12.20
CA GLN A 334 12.83 26.36 -12.76
C GLN A 334 13.87 27.07 -11.90
N ASP A 335 14.79 27.77 -12.56
CA ASP A 335 15.71 28.72 -11.97
C ASP A 335 15.63 30.03 -12.77
N GLU A 336 15.56 31.16 -12.07
CA GLU A 336 15.47 32.47 -12.69
C GLU A 336 16.13 33.55 -11.85
N GLY A 337 16.48 34.66 -12.48
CA GLY A 337 17.08 35.81 -11.83
C GLY A 337 17.34 36.95 -12.80
N ARG A 338 18.16 37.92 -12.39
CA ARG A 338 18.55 39.06 -13.22
C ARG A 338 20.05 39.30 -13.15
N ILE A 339 20.61 39.73 -14.28
CA ILE A 339 22.00 40.14 -14.42
C ILE A 339 22.08 41.56 -14.97
N PHE A 340 22.76 42.41 -14.23
CA PHE A 340 23.10 43.77 -14.60
C PHE A 340 24.55 43.82 -15.05
N HIS A 341 24.82 44.55 -16.12
CA HIS A 341 26.15 44.92 -16.56
C HIS A 341 26.22 46.43 -16.76
N GLN A 342 27.27 47.05 -16.23
CA GLN A 342 27.72 48.39 -16.59
C GLN A 342 29.11 48.27 -17.17
N TRP A 343 29.32 48.82 -18.37
CA TRP A 343 30.60 48.79 -19.06
C TRP A 343 30.76 50.10 -19.85
N LYS A 344 31.87 50.80 -19.62
CA LYS A 344 32.10 52.17 -20.11
C LYS A 344 30.91 53.08 -19.76
N ASP A 345 30.23 53.66 -20.75
CA ASP A 345 29.13 54.60 -20.56
C ASP A 345 27.75 53.93 -20.61
N GLY A 346 27.70 52.66 -21.02
CA GLY A 346 26.46 51.90 -21.12
C GLY A 346 26.14 51.04 -19.89
N ALA A 347 24.84 50.88 -19.64
CA ALA A 347 24.35 49.96 -18.62
C ALA A 347 23.05 49.28 -19.06
N TRP A 348 22.91 47.99 -18.73
CA TRP A 348 21.68 47.25 -19.01
C TRP A 348 21.42 46.12 -18.01
N LEU A 349 20.14 45.78 -17.87
CA LEU A 349 19.63 44.72 -16.99
C LEU A 349 18.79 43.74 -17.81
N SER A 350 19.15 42.46 -17.76
CA SER A 350 18.36 41.38 -18.37
C SER A 350 17.96 40.33 -17.35
N SER A 351 16.79 39.73 -17.54
CA SER A 351 16.38 38.53 -16.82
C SER A 351 16.92 37.28 -17.52
N PHE A 352 17.26 36.27 -16.74
CA PHE A 352 17.53 34.93 -17.22
C PHE A 352 16.59 33.93 -16.54
N LYS A 353 16.24 32.87 -17.25
CA LYS A 353 15.35 31.82 -16.78
C LYS A 353 15.67 30.53 -17.50
N SER A 354 15.75 29.44 -16.76
CA SER A 354 15.73 28.07 -17.26
C SER A 354 14.56 27.36 -16.62
N ARG A 355 13.83 26.59 -17.42
CA ARG A 355 12.81 25.66 -16.94
C ARG A 355 13.01 24.33 -17.64
N VAL A 356 12.95 23.25 -16.88
CA VAL A 356 13.04 21.87 -17.38
C VAL A 356 11.86 21.09 -16.82
N TRP A 357 11.17 20.31 -17.64
CA TRP A 357 10.07 19.48 -17.15
C TRP A 357 10.01 18.14 -17.86
N SER A 358 9.69 17.07 -17.14
CA SER A 358 9.33 15.76 -17.71
C SER A 358 7.82 15.57 -17.66
N ASP A 359 7.25 15.04 -18.75
CA ASP A 359 5.84 14.65 -18.85
C ASP A 359 5.69 13.43 -19.77
N ASP A 360 4.45 12.97 -19.98
CA ASP A 360 4.16 11.76 -20.77
C ASP A 360 4.59 11.92 -22.25
N GLY A 361 4.72 13.17 -22.73
CA GLY A 361 5.18 13.51 -24.07
C GLY A 361 6.70 13.55 -24.23
N GLY A 362 7.45 13.22 -23.17
CA GLY A 362 8.92 13.30 -23.16
C GLY A 362 9.47 14.61 -22.60
N GLY A 363 8.61 15.52 -22.10
CA GLY A 363 9.05 16.74 -21.45
C GLY A 363 9.58 17.83 -22.38
N GLY A 364 10.25 18.82 -21.81
CA GLY A 364 10.88 19.91 -22.56
C GLY A 364 11.66 20.91 -21.71
N HIS A 365 12.12 21.96 -22.39
CA HIS A 365 12.95 23.02 -21.80
C HIS A 365 12.51 24.42 -22.27
N GLU A 366 12.56 25.41 -21.37
CA GLU A 366 12.37 26.82 -21.71
C GLU A 366 13.72 27.54 -21.74
N GLY A 367 14.05 28.08 -22.92
CA GLY A 367 15.32 28.72 -23.21
C GLY A 367 16.17 27.84 -24.15
N ASP A 368 16.42 28.32 -25.37
CA ASP A 368 17.06 27.52 -26.41
C ASP A 368 18.46 27.03 -26.02
N GLY A 369 18.83 25.84 -26.48
CA GLY A 369 20.22 25.38 -26.56
C GLY A 369 20.67 24.31 -25.56
N ALA A 370 20.16 24.28 -24.32
CA ALA A 370 20.73 23.39 -23.28
C ALA A 370 20.18 21.95 -23.25
N HIS A 371 19.12 21.65 -23.99
CA HIS A 371 18.38 20.40 -23.86
C HIS A 371 17.60 20.06 -25.14
N SER A 372 17.62 18.80 -25.59
CA SER A 372 16.98 18.37 -26.84
C SER A 372 16.30 16.98 -26.80
N GLY A 373 16.35 16.32 -25.64
CA GLY A 373 16.00 14.92 -25.44
C GLY A 373 14.59 14.72 -24.87
N GLN A 374 14.13 13.48 -24.99
CA GLN A 374 12.90 13.00 -24.37
C GLN A 374 13.22 12.32 -23.04
N HIS A 375 12.64 12.83 -21.97
CA HIS A 375 12.65 12.23 -20.64
C HIS A 375 11.20 12.10 -20.18
N ARG A 376 10.65 10.90 -20.40
CA ARG A 376 9.25 10.63 -20.15
C ARG A 376 8.98 10.52 -18.65
N PHE A 377 7.84 11.07 -18.24
CA PHE A 377 7.28 10.87 -16.91
C PHE A 377 5.78 10.70 -17.05
N GLU A 378 5.27 9.52 -16.72
CA GLU A 378 3.87 9.17 -16.99
C GLU A 378 2.87 9.90 -16.06
N GLY A 379 3.36 10.64 -15.05
CA GLY A 379 2.53 11.34 -14.08
C GLY A 379 2.10 10.47 -12.89
N VAL A 380 1.85 11.07 -11.74
CA VAL A 380 1.46 10.33 -10.52
C VAL A 380 0.00 9.88 -10.63
N ASN A 381 -0.26 8.57 -10.63
CA ASN A 381 -1.59 7.94 -10.53
C ASN A 381 -2.64 8.54 -11.49
N VAL A 382 -2.22 8.82 -12.73
CA VAL A 382 -3.02 9.49 -13.77
C VAL A 382 -4.12 8.61 -14.37
N ARG A 383 -4.10 7.30 -14.10
CA ARG A 383 -5.06 6.30 -14.60
C ARG A 383 -5.83 5.67 -13.44
N ALA A 384 -7.00 5.10 -13.72
CA ALA A 384 -7.67 4.24 -12.76
C ALA A 384 -6.77 3.04 -12.41
N LEU A 385 -6.81 2.53 -11.19
CA LEU A 385 -5.98 1.41 -10.73
C LEU A 385 -6.11 0.16 -11.63
N THR A 386 -7.30 -0.09 -12.18
CA THR A 386 -7.56 -1.16 -13.15
C THR A 386 -6.90 -0.90 -14.51
N GLY A 387 -6.69 0.36 -14.89
CA GLY A 387 -5.99 0.81 -16.09
C GLY A 387 -4.48 0.96 -15.93
N CYS A 388 -3.95 0.91 -14.69
CA CYS A 388 -2.50 0.87 -14.40
C CYS A 388 -1.93 -0.55 -14.45
N ALA A 389 -2.73 -1.53 -14.84
CA ALA A 389 -2.45 -2.97 -14.74
C ALA A 389 -1.23 -3.47 -15.55
N GLY A 390 -0.60 -2.64 -16.38
CA GLY A 390 0.59 -2.98 -17.17
C GLY A 390 1.48 -1.81 -17.63
N SER A 391 1.08 -0.55 -17.39
CA SER A 391 1.89 0.68 -17.53
C SER A 391 1.19 1.81 -16.77
N GLY A 392 1.94 2.59 -16.01
CA GLY A 392 1.41 3.70 -15.23
C GLY A 392 1.90 3.72 -13.78
N ASN A 393 2.43 4.87 -13.39
CA ASN A 393 2.87 5.25 -12.05
C ASN A 393 1.73 5.26 -11.01
N CYS A 394 1.24 4.10 -10.58
CA CYS A 394 0.12 3.98 -9.64
C CYS A 394 0.55 3.40 -8.28
N PHE A 395 -0.33 3.51 -7.28
CA PHE A 395 -0.03 3.05 -5.92
C PHE A 395 -1.28 2.65 -5.15
N MET A 396 -1.12 1.73 -4.21
CA MET A 396 -2.22 1.26 -3.35
C MET A 396 -2.34 2.10 -2.07
N LYS A 397 -3.56 2.56 -1.79
CA LYS A 397 -3.88 3.37 -0.62
C LYS A 397 -5.00 2.72 0.17
N PHE A 398 -4.95 2.82 1.50
CA PHE A 398 -6.04 2.36 2.34
C PHE A 398 -7.31 3.21 2.17
N ARG A 399 -8.47 2.56 2.05
CA ARG A 399 -9.78 3.21 2.02
C ARG A 399 -10.33 3.34 3.44
N ALA A 400 -10.30 4.57 3.95
CA ALA A 400 -10.96 4.87 5.22
C ALA A 400 -12.49 4.77 5.07
N ASN A 401 -13.15 4.12 6.03
CA ASN A 401 -14.60 4.12 6.15
C ASN A 401 -14.98 4.62 7.56
N PRO A 402 -15.75 5.71 7.69
CA PRO A 402 -16.09 6.27 8.99
C PRO A 402 -17.22 5.52 9.72
N ASP A 403 -17.74 4.40 9.18
CA ASP A 403 -18.81 3.66 9.84
C ASP A 403 -18.24 2.73 10.95
N PRO A 404 -18.62 2.93 12.23
CA PRO A 404 -18.21 2.05 13.32
C PRO A 404 -18.73 0.62 13.17
N LYS A 405 -19.86 0.39 12.49
CA LYS A 405 -20.41 -0.96 12.24
C LYS A 405 -19.55 -1.76 11.26
N ARG A 406 -18.71 -1.06 10.50
CA ARG A 406 -17.77 -1.60 9.52
C ARG A 406 -16.34 -1.66 10.06
N ASP A 407 -16.17 -1.65 11.38
CA ASP A 407 -14.86 -1.61 12.06
C ASP A 407 -13.95 -0.47 11.54
N TRP A 408 -14.55 0.67 11.15
CA TRP A 408 -13.85 1.81 10.56
C TRP A 408 -13.10 1.51 9.25
N GLY A 409 -13.61 0.55 8.46
CA GLY A 409 -13.02 0.14 7.18
C GLY A 409 -11.88 -0.88 7.31
N GLN A 410 -11.65 -1.40 8.51
CA GLN A 410 -10.67 -2.45 8.76
C GLN A 410 -11.22 -3.79 8.24
N PRO A 411 -10.47 -4.52 7.38
CA PRO A 411 -11.02 -5.69 6.72
C PRO A 411 -11.21 -6.86 7.70
N ARG A 412 -12.30 -7.60 7.47
CA ARG A 412 -12.73 -8.74 8.27
C ARG A 412 -12.53 -10.01 7.44
N VAL A 413 -12.06 -11.05 8.10
CA VAL A 413 -11.72 -12.32 7.46
C VAL A 413 -12.45 -13.45 8.17
N TYR A 414 -13.25 -14.19 7.41
CA TYR A 414 -14.13 -15.23 7.91
C TYR A 414 -13.64 -16.61 7.48
N SER A 415 -13.88 -17.59 8.34
CA SER A 415 -13.80 -19.00 8.00
C SER A 415 -15.11 -19.68 8.38
N TYR A 416 -15.56 -20.59 7.52
CA TYR A 416 -16.62 -21.54 7.83
C TYR A 416 -16.21 -22.90 7.28
N LEU A 417 -16.14 -23.89 8.15
CA LEU A 417 -15.68 -25.24 7.83
C LEU A 417 -16.64 -26.25 8.44
N SER A 418 -16.89 -27.35 7.75
CA SER A 418 -17.65 -28.48 8.26
C SER A 418 -16.78 -29.72 8.38
N MET A 419 -17.14 -30.65 9.26
CA MET A 419 -16.44 -31.92 9.41
C MET A 419 -17.38 -33.00 9.95
N THR A 420 -17.25 -34.19 9.40
CA THR A 420 -17.89 -35.39 9.96
C THR A 420 -17.11 -35.83 11.20
N PHE A 421 -17.77 -35.91 12.36
CA PHE A 421 -17.13 -36.31 13.62
C PHE A 421 -17.04 -37.82 13.80
N ARG A 422 -17.85 -38.55 13.02
CA ARG A 422 -17.93 -40.00 13.05
C ARG A 422 -17.05 -40.64 11.98
N VAL A 423 -16.54 -41.81 12.33
CA VAL A 423 -15.78 -42.67 11.41
C VAL A 423 -16.74 -43.47 10.54
N GLY A 424 -17.90 -43.87 11.06
CA GLY A 424 -18.94 -44.59 10.32
C GLY A 424 -18.64 -46.07 10.08
N ASP A 425 -17.49 -46.55 10.55
CA ASP A 425 -17.05 -47.94 10.48
C ASP A 425 -16.75 -48.47 11.89
N THR A 426 -17.62 -49.35 12.38
CA THR A 426 -17.51 -49.94 13.72
C THR A 426 -16.30 -50.86 13.89
N LYS A 427 -15.67 -51.31 12.79
CA LYS A 427 -14.41 -52.07 12.87
C LYS A 427 -13.22 -51.16 13.19
N ARG A 428 -13.25 -49.92 12.69
CA ARG A 428 -12.21 -48.90 12.91
C ARG A 428 -12.48 -48.06 14.15
N ALA A 429 -13.76 -47.92 14.51
CA ALA A 429 -14.23 -47.22 15.70
C ALA A 429 -15.18 -48.10 16.51
N PRO A 430 -14.67 -49.06 17.32
CA PRO A 430 -15.48 -50.02 18.08
C PRO A 430 -16.40 -49.37 19.12
N TRP A 431 -16.13 -48.11 19.45
CA TRP A 431 -16.98 -47.32 20.33
C TRP A 431 -18.25 -46.80 19.64
N GLU A 432 -18.35 -46.79 18.31
CA GLU A 432 -19.58 -46.43 17.62
C GLU A 432 -20.60 -47.59 17.70
N LEU A 433 -21.80 -47.33 18.24
CA LEU A 433 -22.81 -48.39 18.46
C LEU A 433 -23.31 -49.03 17.15
N ASN A 434 -23.41 -48.25 16.09
CA ASN A 434 -23.75 -48.69 14.73
C ASN A 434 -23.30 -47.60 13.73
N SER A 435 -23.40 -47.87 12.44
CA SER A 435 -23.04 -46.90 11.39
C SER A 435 -23.97 -45.67 11.33
N SER A 436 -25.19 -45.73 11.86
CA SER A 436 -26.18 -44.64 11.76
C SER A 436 -26.25 -43.71 12.98
N ALA A 437 -25.57 -44.02 14.09
CA ALA A 437 -25.70 -43.33 15.39
C ALA A 437 -27.16 -43.21 15.89
N GLN A 438 -28.05 -44.05 15.37
CA GLN A 438 -29.45 -44.08 15.74
C GLN A 438 -29.77 -45.41 16.39
N VAL A 439 -30.33 -45.38 17.59
CA VAL A 439 -30.92 -46.55 18.21
C VAL A 439 -32.42 -46.50 17.99
N ARG A 440 -32.94 -47.53 17.34
CA ARG A 440 -34.37 -47.76 17.16
C ARG A 440 -34.89 -48.55 18.33
N PHE A 441 -35.90 -48.01 19.01
CA PHE A 441 -36.61 -48.70 20.07
C PHE A 441 -38.05 -48.94 19.64
N THR A 442 -38.54 -50.16 19.83
CA THR A 442 -39.94 -50.53 19.58
C THR A 442 -40.56 -50.89 20.92
N HIS A 443 -41.55 -50.14 21.38
CA HIS A 443 -42.22 -50.41 22.66
C HIS A 443 -43.68 -50.85 22.45
N GLY A 444 -43.88 -52.12 22.07
CA GLY A 444 -45.21 -52.74 21.98
C GLY A 444 -46.22 -51.89 21.18
N GLN A 445 -47.40 -51.63 21.74
CA GLN A 445 -48.43 -50.78 21.12
C GLN A 445 -48.11 -49.27 21.17
N GLN A 446 -47.04 -48.83 21.85
CA GLN A 446 -46.67 -47.42 22.01
C GLN A 446 -45.81 -46.87 20.85
N GLY A 447 -45.47 -47.70 19.86
CA GLY A 447 -44.82 -47.29 18.61
C GLY A 447 -43.30 -47.47 18.56
N GLU A 448 -42.72 -47.01 17.44
CA GLU A 448 -41.26 -46.93 17.22
C GLU A 448 -40.74 -45.53 17.56
N GLY A 449 -39.59 -45.48 18.25
CA GLY A 449 -38.85 -44.25 18.52
C GLY A 449 -37.40 -44.37 18.04
N ASN A 450 -36.88 -43.28 17.46
CA ASN A 450 -35.48 -43.17 17.06
C ASN A 450 -34.75 -42.25 18.04
N LEU A 451 -33.63 -42.70 18.59
CA LEU A 451 -32.75 -41.88 19.41
C LEU A 451 -31.40 -41.72 18.71
N THR A 452 -31.03 -40.47 18.40
CA THR A 452 -29.68 -40.13 17.94
C THR A 452 -28.75 -40.04 19.14
N VAL A 453 -27.74 -40.91 19.18
CA VAL A 453 -26.83 -41.09 20.34
C VAL A 453 -25.49 -40.37 20.19
N ALA A 454 -25.18 -39.79 19.03
CA ALA A 454 -23.98 -38.99 18.81
C ALA A 454 -24.18 -37.97 17.68
N ALA A 455 -23.47 -36.83 17.78
CA ALA A 455 -23.40 -35.86 16.68
C ALA A 455 -22.64 -36.46 15.50
N THR A 456 -23.26 -36.46 14.31
CA THR A 456 -22.71 -37.01 13.07
C THR A 456 -21.74 -36.06 12.38
N GLU A 457 -22.08 -34.78 12.36
CA GLU A 457 -21.33 -33.71 11.71
C GLU A 457 -21.36 -32.45 12.58
N GLY A 458 -20.45 -31.53 12.30
CA GLY A 458 -20.50 -30.21 12.88
C GLY A 458 -19.82 -29.19 11.99
N ALA A 459 -20.09 -27.92 12.30
CA ALA A 459 -19.47 -26.78 11.66
C ALA A 459 -18.71 -25.96 12.70
N ALA A 460 -17.68 -25.26 12.23
CA ALA A 460 -16.99 -24.23 12.98
C ALA A 460 -16.88 -22.97 12.12
N MET A 461 -17.04 -21.82 12.77
CA MET A 461 -16.83 -20.53 12.15
C MET A 461 -15.88 -19.69 12.99
N SER A 462 -15.12 -18.83 12.32
CA SER A 462 -14.24 -17.88 12.99
C SER A 462 -14.18 -16.56 12.23
N LYS A 463 -13.94 -15.48 12.97
CA LYS A 463 -13.75 -14.13 12.44
C LYS A 463 -12.42 -13.60 12.96
N SER A 464 -11.67 -12.99 12.04
CA SER A 464 -10.48 -12.22 12.33
C SER A 464 -10.67 -10.80 11.82
N LEU A 465 -9.99 -9.86 12.48
CA LEU A 465 -9.94 -8.46 12.08
C LEU A 465 -8.50 -8.09 11.77
N VAL A 466 -8.31 -7.46 10.62
CA VAL A 466 -7.05 -6.85 10.22
C VAL A 466 -7.10 -5.39 10.65
N TYR A 467 -6.35 -5.04 11.70
CA TYR A 467 -6.45 -3.75 12.33
C TYR A 467 -5.15 -2.95 12.25
N TYR A 468 -5.29 -1.63 12.15
CA TYR A 468 -4.16 -0.71 12.18
C TYR A 468 -3.92 -0.23 13.61
N HIS A 469 -2.68 -0.39 14.09
CA HIS A 469 -2.31 0.11 15.41
C HIS A 469 -0.81 0.38 15.52
N ARG A 470 -0.45 1.66 15.58
CA ARG A 470 0.90 2.10 15.92
C ARG A 470 1.13 1.99 17.43
N PHE A 471 2.30 1.53 17.88
CA PHE A 471 2.59 1.52 19.31
C PHE A 471 2.78 2.95 19.86
N GLY A 472 2.26 3.21 21.07
CA GLY A 472 2.46 4.46 21.81
C GLY A 472 1.16 5.08 22.34
N ASN A 473 1.28 6.15 23.14
CA ASN A 473 0.17 6.75 23.90
C ASN A 473 -0.98 7.32 23.03
N LEU A 474 -0.75 7.52 21.74
CA LEU A 474 -1.75 7.99 20.75
C LEU A 474 -1.96 7.00 19.60
N GLY A 475 -1.43 5.78 19.74
CA GLY A 475 -1.40 4.76 18.70
C GLY A 475 -2.74 4.35 18.13
N TRP A 476 -3.77 4.33 18.98
CA TRP A 476 -5.15 3.99 18.62
C TRP A 476 -5.93 5.16 18.01
N LYS A 477 -5.42 6.38 18.10
CA LYS A 477 -6.07 7.58 17.52
C LYS A 477 -5.58 7.88 16.11
N GLU A 478 -4.47 7.29 15.71
CA GLU A 478 -3.91 7.46 14.38
C GLU A 478 -4.70 6.61 13.37
N ALA A 479 -5.35 7.25 12.40
CA ALA A 479 -5.98 6.54 11.30
C ALA A 479 -4.91 5.94 10.38
N PRO A 480 -5.21 4.83 9.68
CA PRO A 480 -4.27 4.28 8.72
C PRO A 480 -3.96 5.30 7.63
N ASN A 481 -2.67 5.51 7.36
CA ASN A 481 -2.19 6.44 6.36
C ASN A 481 -1.41 5.72 5.25
N LEU A 482 -1.02 6.47 4.22
CA LEU A 482 -0.40 5.92 3.01
C LEU A 482 0.95 5.24 3.26
N PHE A 483 1.65 5.56 4.36
CA PHE A 483 3.05 5.20 4.57
C PHE A 483 3.31 4.37 5.82
N ALA A 484 2.34 4.14 6.69
CA ALA A 484 2.59 3.52 7.99
C ALA A 484 2.30 2.00 7.99
N PRO A 485 3.31 1.15 8.18
CA PRO A 485 3.15 -0.30 8.13
C PRO A 485 2.85 -0.88 9.53
N TYR A 486 1.69 -0.51 10.08
CA TYR A 486 1.27 -0.97 11.42
C TYR A 486 0.01 -1.84 11.41
N TRP A 487 -0.27 -2.50 10.28
CA TRP A 487 -1.35 -3.47 10.14
C TRP A 487 -1.03 -4.78 10.84
N ARG A 488 -2.01 -5.34 11.54
CA ARG A 488 -1.91 -6.56 12.34
C ARG A 488 -3.19 -7.37 12.24
N ALA A 489 -3.12 -8.64 12.62
CA ALA A 489 -4.29 -9.51 12.71
C ALA A 489 -4.62 -9.82 14.17
N LYS A 490 -5.90 -10.04 14.46
CA LYS A 490 -6.38 -10.66 15.71
C LYS A 490 -7.64 -11.47 15.42
N LEU A 491 -7.88 -12.50 16.23
CA LEU A 491 -9.21 -13.08 16.35
C LEU A 491 -10.18 -12.02 16.89
N HIS A 492 -11.39 -12.02 16.36
CA HIS A 492 -12.36 -10.97 16.61
C HIS A 492 -13.76 -11.56 16.79
N PRO A 493 -14.55 -11.10 17.76
CA PRO A 493 -15.89 -11.62 17.98
C PRO A 493 -16.83 -11.31 16.81
N PHE A 494 -17.78 -12.21 16.57
CA PHE A 494 -18.87 -11.97 15.64
C PHE A 494 -19.86 -10.95 16.20
N THR A 495 -20.37 -10.08 15.34
CA THR A 495 -21.66 -9.44 15.58
C THR A 495 -22.77 -10.37 15.09
N LYS A 496 -24.02 -10.16 15.54
CA LYS A 496 -25.17 -10.93 15.04
C LYS A 496 -25.31 -10.84 13.52
N GLY A 497 -25.06 -9.66 12.95
CA GLY A 497 -25.12 -9.45 11.50
C GLY A 497 -24.03 -10.22 10.75
N ASP A 498 -22.79 -10.18 11.24
CA ASP A 498 -21.68 -10.92 10.62
C ASP A 498 -21.90 -12.43 10.68
N ALA A 499 -22.39 -12.94 11.81
CA ALA A 499 -22.65 -14.37 11.98
C ALA A 499 -23.72 -14.84 10.99
N GLN A 500 -24.81 -14.08 10.89
CA GLN A 500 -25.90 -14.35 9.95
C GLN A 500 -25.39 -14.37 8.51
N GLU A 501 -24.65 -13.35 8.08
CA GLU A 501 -24.13 -13.23 6.71
C GLU A 501 -23.24 -14.43 6.34
N VAL A 502 -22.33 -14.83 7.23
CA VAL A 502 -21.44 -15.98 7.00
C VAL A 502 -22.22 -17.30 6.97
N LEU A 503 -23.22 -17.47 7.84
CA LEU A 503 -24.04 -18.68 7.90
C LEU A 503 -24.95 -18.81 6.68
N ASP A 504 -25.56 -17.71 6.23
CA ASP A 504 -26.35 -17.66 5.00
C ASP A 504 -25.47 -17.98 3.78
N ALA A 505 -24.28 -17.38 3.69
CA ALA A 505 -23.31 -17.68 2.64
C ALA A 505 -22.83 -19.13 2.68
N ALA A 506 -22.73 -19.72 3.88
CA ALA A 506 -22.39 -21.12 4.07
C ALA A 506 -23.54 -22.09 3.73
N GLY A 507 -24.76 -21.59 3.47
CA GLY A 507 -25.95 -22.41 3.25
C GLY A 507 -26.53 -23.01 4.53
N ASN A 508 -26.17 -22.49 5.71
CA ASN A 508 -26.65 -22.94 7.01
C ASN A 508 -27.78 -22.04 7.53
N SER A 509 -28.97 -22.22 6.96
CA SER A 509 -30.16 -21.42 7.30
C SER A 509 -30.63 -21.59 8.75
N GLU A 510 -30.49 -22.80 9.31
CA GLU A 510 -30.83 -23.08 10.71
C GLU A 510 -29.90 -22.30 11.67
N GLY A 511 -28.59 -22.39 11.44
CA GLY A 511 -27.61 -21.63 12.20
C GLY A 511 -27.82 -20.12 12.07
N SER A 512 -28.14 -19.65 10.85
CA SER A 512 -28.46 -18.25 10.58
C SER A 512 -29.65 -17.76 11.40
N GLN A 513 -30.75 -18.52 11.47
CA GLN A 513 -31.90 -18.20 12.31
C GLN A 513 -31.53 -18.20 13.81
N MET A 514 -30.74 -19.18 14.25
CA MET A 514 -30.28 -19.26 15.64
C MET A 514 -29.37 -18.09 16.05
N SER A 515 -28.59 -17.54 15.11
CA SER A 515 -27.71 -16.39 15.35
C SER A 515 -28.44 -15.13 15.82
N GLN A 516 -29.74 -15.02 15.52
CA GLN A 516 -30.54 -13.86 15.85
C GLN A 516 -31.17 -13.96 17.25
N VAL A 517 -31.26 -15.17 17.83
CA VAL A 517 -31.92 -15.41 19.11
C VAL A 517 -31.12 -14.77 20.25
N ASP A 518 -31.80 -13.97 21.08
CA ASP A 518 -31.18 -13.32 22.24
C ASP A 518 -30.70 -14.36 23.27
N GLY A 519 -29.46 -14.20 23.73
CA GLY A 519 -28.83 -15.09 24.71
C GLY A 519 -28.11 -16.31 24.11
N VAL A 520 -28.19 -16.53 22.79
CA VAL A 520 -27.39 -17.55 22.10
C VAL A 520 -26.03 -16.93 21.73
N ALA A 521 -24.97 -17.39 22.40
CA ALA A 521 -23.60 -17.12 21.97
C ALA A 521 -23.21 -18.14 20.90
N LEU A 522 -22.89 -17.66 19.70
CA LEU A 522 -22.30 -18.46 18.62
C LEU A 522 -20.78 -18.49 18.72
#